data_AF-A0A422PWV3-F1
#
_entry.id   AF-A0A422PWV3-F1
#
_cell.length_a   1.000
_cell.length_b   1.000
_cell.length_c   1.000
_cell.angle_alpha   90.00
_cell.angle_beta   90.00
_cell.angle_gamma   90.00
#
_symmetry.space_group_name_H-M   'P 1'
#
loop_
_entity.id
_entity.type
_entity.pdbx_description
1 polymer ?
#
loop_
_entity_poly.entity_id
_entity_poly.type
_entity_poly.pdbx_seq_one_letter_code
_entity_poly.pdbx_strand_id
1 'polypeptide(L)'
;MIHFYRSPGAFFMHWLILVLLATLGYSFGLMFATFFESATTAFALVPMIFLPLLIVAGLFANTKRLVPYWVWLNYLSFPRHAYLGVFTNEFRRLDVICDPVTPHCAYPNGEAVIEQFGFEHWHPWQSVVALIVYQLGLAAIGSISLYIHGARRRGRLAFVKNLDSRVASPRAIASARSNDELSDSDVTPMDEIPTPSAAYTEASHLDEGGPSHPANDAVELTRLNTAAPKANRGV
;
A
#
# COMPACT_ATOMS: atom_id res chain seq x y z
N MET A 1 -27.30 30.02 14.42
CA MET A 1 -26.45 29.23 15.35
C MET A 1 -27.30 28.10 15.91
N ILE A 2 -26.74 26.91 16.13
CA ILE A 2 -27.51 25.65 16.32
C ILE A 2 -28.01 25.44 17.77
N HIS A 3 -27.98 26.46 18.65
CA HIS A 3 -28.57 26.44 20.01
C HIS A 3 -28.39 25.14 20.84
N PHE A 4 -27.17 24.59 20.89
CA PHE A 4 -26.83 23.46 21.78
C PHE A 4 -26.77 23.87 23.27
N TYR A 5 -26.67 22.87 24.16
CA TYR A 5 -26.67 23.10 25.60
C TYR A 5 -25.52 24.03 26.02
N ARG A 6 -25.86 25.11 26.73
CA ARG A 6 -24.96 26.24 26.99
C ARG A 6 -24.11 25.99 28.24
N SER A 7 -23.19 25.03 28.15
CA SER A 7 -22.18 24.75 29.18
C SER A 7 -20.80 24.52 28.58
N PRO A 8 -19.74 25.09 29.16
CA PRO A 8 -18.37 24.90 28.65
C PRO A 8 -17.96 23.43 28.66
N GLY A 9 -18.35 22.66 29.69
CA GLY A 9 -18.02 21.24 29.77
C GLY A 9 -18.68 20.40 28.65
N ALA A 10 -19.93 20.72 28.31
CA ALA A 10 -20.64 20.07 27.20
C ALA A 10 -19.98 20.42 25.86
N PHE A 11 -19.59 21.68 25.65
CA PHE A 11 -18.90 22.13 24.45
C PHE A 11 -17.56 21.42 24.25
N PHE A 12 -16.70 21.38 25.27
CA PHE A 12 -15.39 20.72 25.14
C PHE A 12 -15.50 19.21 24.94
N MET A 13 -16.47 18.55 25.57
CA MET A 13 -16.73 17.13 25.31
C MET A 13 -17.19 16.88 23.87
N HIS A 14 -18.14 17.68 23.39
CA HIS A 14 -18.59 17.62 22.00
C HIS A 14 -17.43 17.85 21.02
N TRP A 15 -16.66 18.92 21.24
CA TRP A 15 -15.51 19.28 20.42
C TRP A 15 -14.44 18.18 20.42
N LEU A 16 -14.12 17.60 21.59
CA LEU A 16 -13.16 16.51 21.71
C LEU A 16 -13.60 15.29 20.89
N ILE A 17 -14.88 14.91 20.96
CA ILE A 17 -15.42 13.79 20.18
C ILE A 17 -15.32 14.07 18.68
N LEU A 18 -15.59 15.30 18.22
CA LEU A 18 -15.44 15.67 16.83
C LEU A 18 -13.98 15.63 16.35
N VAL A 19 -13.03 16.11 17.17
CA VAL A 19 -11.59 16.04 16.85
C VAL A 19 -11.12 14.58 16.77
N LEU A 20 -11.56 13.74 17.70
CA LEU A 20 -11.26 12.30 17.67
C LEU A 20 -11.87 11.63 16.44
N LEU A 21 -13.10 11.96 16.07
CA LEU A 21 -13.72 11.44 14.85
C LEU A 21 -12.99 11.90 13.59
N ALA A 22 -12.55 13.15 13.53
CA ALA A 22 -11.81 13.69 12.38
C ALA A 22 -10.45 13.02 12.23
N THR A 23 -9.70 12.87 13.32
CA THR A 23 -8.41 12.14 13.33
C THR A 23 -8.59 10.65 12.96
N LEU A 24 -9.70 10.05 13.40
CA LEU A 24 -10.08 8.69 13.00
C LEU A 24 -10.41 8.57 11.51
N GLY A 25 -11.16 9.53 10.96
CA GLY A 25 -11.40 9.60 9.52
C GLY A 25 -10.11 9.72 8.71
N TYR A 26 -9.14 10.48 9.21
CA TYR A 26 -7.81 10.59 8.58
C TYR A 26 -7.06 9.25 8.58
N SER A 27 -7.01 8.55 9.72
CA SER A 27 -6.39 7.23 9.81
C SER A 27 -7.10 6.16 8.98
N PHE A 28 -8.44 6.21 8.91
CA PHE A 28 -9.23 5.36 8.04
C PHE A 28 -8.90 5.59 6.56
N GLY A 29 -8.82 6.85 6.12
CA GLY A 29 -8.42 7.21 4.76
C GLY A 29 -7.00 6.75 4.41
N LEU A 30 -6.05 6.92 5.33
CA LEU A 30 -4.68 6.44 5.15
C LEU A 30 -4.62 4.91 5.03
N MET A 31 -5.38 4.17 5.86
CA MET A 31 -5.47 2.72 5.75
C MET A 31 -5.95 2.33 4.35
N PHE A 32 -7.06 2.92 3.87
CA PHE A 32 -7.58 2.65 2.52
C PHE A 32 -6.58 2.97 1.41
N ALA A 33 -5.85 4.09 1.52
CA ALA A 33 -4.83 4.46 0.54
C ALA A 33 -3.69 3.43 0.45
N THR A 34 -3.37 2.72 1.52
CA THR A 34 -2.34 1.66 1.50
C THR A 34 -2.87 0.30 1.05
N PHE A 35 -4.18 0.06 1.14
CA PHE A 35 -4.80 -1.23 0.79
C PHE A 35 -5.02 -1.38 -0.72
N PHE A 36 -5.28 -0.26 -1.42
CA PHE A 36 -5.55 -0.27 -2.86
C PHE A 36 -4.37 0.30 -3.63
N GLU A 37 -3.97 -0.37 -4.71
CA GLU A 37 -2.88 0.11 -5.58
C GLU A 37 -3.29 1.32 -6.43
N SER A 38 -4.59 1.50 -6.68
CA SER A 38 -5.15 2.58 -7.48
C SER A 38 -6.06 3.49 -6.66
N ALA A 39 -5.75 4.79 -6.65
CA ALA A 39 -6.55 5.81 -5.95
C ALA A 39 -8.01 5.84 -6.43
N THR A 40 -8.25 5.66 -7.74
CA THR A 40 -9.60 5.64 -8.32
C THR A 40 -10.44 4.52 -7.73
N THR A 41 -9.86 3.34 -7.52
CA THR A 41 -10.56 2.19 -6.91
C THR A 41 -10.85 2.42 -5.43
N ALA A 42 -9.91 3.05 -4.70
CA ALA A 42 -10.12 3.38 -3.29
C ALA A 42 -11.29 4.34 -3.11
N PHE A 43 -11.34 5.44 -3.86
CA PHE A 43 -12.41 6.43 -3.74
C PHE A 43 -13.79 5.89 -4.13
N ALA A 44 -13.86 4.91 -5.03
CA ALA A 44 -15.13 4.25 -5.36
C ALA A 44 -15.63 3.31 -4.24
N LEU A 45 -14.72 2.64 -3.53
CA LEU A 45 -15.06 1.63 -2.52
C LEU A 45 -15.27 2.20 -1.12
N VAL A 46 -14.57 3.28 -0.76
CA VAL A 46 -14.72 3.95 0.54
C VAL A 46 -16.19 4.26 0.86
N PRO A 47 -16.97 4.97 0.01
CA PRO A 47 -18.36 5.27 0.32
C PRO A 47 -19.24 4.01 0.37
N MET A 48 -18.95 2.98 -0.44
CA MET A 48 -19.69 1.71 -0.40
C MET A 48 -19.57 1.00 0.95
N ILE A 49 -18.41 1.13 1.61
CA ILE A 49 -18.17 0.54 2.94
C ILE A 49 -18.59 1.50 4.05
N PHE A 50 -18.40 2.81 3.87
CA PHE A 50 -18.70 3.81 4.89
C PHE A 50 -20.20 4.08 5.04
N LEU A 51 -20.97 4.01 3.95
CA LEU A 51 -22.41 4.24 3.96
C LEU A 51 -23.17 3.27 4.89
N PRO A 52 -22.99 1.94 4.84
CA PRO A 52 -23.65 1.05 5.79
C PRO A 52 -23.22 1.31 7.24
N LEU A 53 -21.96 1.69 7.48
CA LEU A 53 -21.50 2.07 8.82
C LEU A 53 -22.21 3.32 9.34
N LEU A 54 -22.48 4.30 8.47
CA LEU A 54 -23.25 5.51 8.79
C LEU A 54 -24.75 5.23 9.04
N ILE A 55 -25.37 4.35 8.26
CA ILE A 55 -26.79 3.97 8.46
C ILE A 55 -26.98 3.35 9.85
N VAL A 56 -26.01 2.54 10.26
CA VAL A 56 -25.99 1.84 11.55
C VAL A 56 -25.47 2.72 12.70
N ALA A 57 -25.07 3.97 12.42
CA ALA A 57 -24.56 4.91 13.41
C ALA A 57 -25.59 5.30 14.49
N GLY A 58 -26.88 5.02 14.26
CA GLY A 58 -27.95 5.23 15.23
C GLY A 58 -28.96 6.30 14.84
N LEU A 59 -28.65 7.13 13.83
CA LEU A 59 -29.56 8.17 13.32
C LEU A 59 -30.73 7.57 12.51
N PHE A 60 -30.46 6.57 11.67
CA PHE A 60 -31.47 6.00 10.76
C PHE A 60 -32.08 4.69 11.26
N ALA A 61 -31.30 3.90 12.02
CA ALA A 61 -31.75 2.62 12.53
C ALA A 61 -31.55 2.56 14.05
N ASN A 62 -32.67 2.53 14.76
CA ASN A 62 -32.69 2.33 16.20
C ASN A 62 -32.13 0.95 16.54
N THR A 63 -31.30 0.86 17.58
CA THR A 63 -30.60 -0.37 18.03
C THR A 63 -31.53 -1.58 18.14
N LYS A 64 -32.79 -1.36 18.57
CA LYS A 64 -33.81 -2.40 18.72
C LYS A 64 -34.24 -3.06 17.40
N ARG A 65 -34.10 -2.38 16.25
CA ARG A 65 -34.49 -2.90 14.93
C ARG A 65 -33.42 -3.76 14.26
N LEU A 66 -32.18 -3.76 14.76
CA LEU A 66 -31.06 -4.51 14.16
C LEU A 66 -30.85 -5.92 14.73
N VAL A 67 -31.48 -6.22 15.86
CA VAL A 67 -31.39 -7.53 16.53
C VAL A 67 -32.14 -8.59 15.71
N PRO A 68 -31.61 -9.82 15.53
CA PRO A 68 -30.33 -10.34 16.04
C PRO A 68 -29.16 -10.27 15.04
N TYR A 69 -29.42 -10.20 13.74
CA TYR A 69 -28.41 -10.48 12.71
C TYR A 69 -27.37 -9.37 12.52
N TRP A 70 -27.76 -8.09 12.68
CA TRP A 70 -26.91 -6.94 12.34
C TRP A 70 -26.23 -6.31 13.56
N VAL A 71 -26.29 -6.98 14.71
CA VAL A 71 -25.75 -6.45 15.98
C VAL A 71 -24.24 -6.30 15.94
N TRP A 72 -23.53 -7.21 15.26
CA TRP A 72 -22.07 -7.15 15.12
C TRP A 72 -21.60 -5.88 14.39
N LEU A 73 -22.39 -5.38 13.43
CA LEU A 73 -22.06 -4.20 12.64
C LEU A 73 -22.15 -2.92 13.49
N ASN A 74 -22.96 -2.91 14.55
CA ASN A 74 -22.98 -1.81 15.53
C ASN A 74 -21.63 -1.69 16.24
N TYR A 75 -21.02 -2.81 16.61
CA TYR A 75 -19.73 -2.78 17.27
C TYR A 75 -18.63 -2.33 16.30
N LEU A 76 -18.66 -2.73 15.03
CA LEU A 76 -17.64 -2.32 14.06
C LEU A 76 -17.76 -0.83 13.64
N SER A 77 -18.96 -0.24 13.73
CA SER A 77 -19.21 1.14 13.30
C SER A 77 -18.61 2.16 14.27
N PHE A 78 -17.42 2.67 13.96
CA PHE A 78 -16.83 3.78 14.71
C PHE A 78 -17.67 5.09 14.64
N PRO A 79 -18.37 5.44 13.52
CA PRO A 79 -19.23 6.63 13.50
C PRO A 79 -20.38 6.53 14.51
N ARG A 80 -20.87 5.31 14.78
CA ARG A 80 -21.88 5.06 15.82
C ARG A 80 -21.41 5.55 17.18
N HIS A 81 -20.18 5.22 17.56
CA HIS A 81 -19.64 5.55 18.88
C HIS A 81 -19.48 7.07 19.04
N ALA A 82 -19.07 7.77 17.98
CA ALA A 82 -19.04 9.24 17.97
C ALA A 82 -20.44 9.85 18.08
N TYR A 83 -21.41 9.33 17.30
CA TYR A 83 -22.80 9.78 17.36
C TYR A 83 -23.41 9.60 18.75
N LEU A 84 -23.28 8.41 19.36
CA LEU A 84 -23.75 8.15 20.73
C LEU A 84 -23.13 9.12 21.74
N GLY A 85 -21.85 9.45 21.58
CA GLY A 85 -21.15 10.36 22.50
C GLY A 85 -21.68 11.78 22.43
N VAL A 86 -21.82 12.30 21.21
CA VAL A 86 -22.40 13.63 20.97
C VAL A 86 -23.87 13.68 21.42
N PHE A 87 -24.64 12.67 21.03
CA PHE A 87 -26.07 12.57 21.34
C PHE A 87 -26.29 12.55 22.85
N THR A 88 -25.63 11.63 23.57
CA THR A 88 -25.78 11.53 25.03
C THR A 88 -25.18 12.72 25.78
N ASN A 89 -24.18 13.43 25.22
CA ASN A 89 -23.67 14.66 25.84
C ASN A 89 -24.68 15.81 25.82
N GLU A 90 -25.48 15.93 24.76
CA GLU A 90 -26.49 16.98 24.62
C GLU A 90 -27.81 16.59 25.31
N PHE A 91 -28.37 15.43 24.96
CA PHE A 91 -29.72 15.05 25.40
C PHE A 91 -29.79 14.73 26.90
N ARG A 92 -28.73 14.22 27.54
CA ARG A 92 -28.74 14.01 29.00
C ARG A 92 -28.83 15.31 29.81
N ARG A 93 -28.53 16.45 29.20
CA ARG A 93 -28.54 17.77 29.87
C ARG A 93 -29.83 18.52 29.61
N LEU A 94 -30.78 17.90 28.90
CA LEU A 94 -32.03 18.49 28.47
C LEU A 94 -33.15 17.97 29.37
N ASP A 95 -33.38 18.69 30.48
CA ASP A 95 -34.38 18.31 31.47
C ASP A 95 -35.81 18.53 30.98
N VAL A 96 -36.03 19.57 30.16
CA VAL A 96 -37.34 19.93 29.60
C VAL A 96 -37.19 20.23 28.12
N ILE A 97 -37.87 19.46 27.27
CA ILE A 97 -37.98 19.68 25.83
C ILE A 97 -39.32 20.32 25.51
N CYS A 98 -40.40 19.76 26.04
CA CYS A 98 -41.75 20.25 25.89
C CYS A 98 -42.59 19.88 27.10
N ASP A 99 -43.61 20.69 27.38
CA ASP A 99 -44.56 20.38 28.43
C ASP A 99 -45.46 19.23 27.97
N PRO A 100 -45.64 18.17 28.80
CA PRO A 100 -46.45 17.00 28.44
C PRO A 100 -47.93 17.32 28.24
N VAL A 101 -48.37 18.51 28.66
CA VAL A 101 -49.73 19.02 28.50
C VAL A 101 -49.97 19.54 27.08
N THR A 102 -48.91 19.82 26.31
CA THR A 102 -49.05 20.29 24.93
C THR A 102 -49.34 19.11 23.97
N PRO A 103 -50.33 19.23 23.07
CA PRO A 103 -50.78 18.13 22.22
C PRO A 103 -49.77 17.68 21.15
N HIS A 104 -48.60 18.31 21.08
CA HIS A 104 -47.53 18.00 20.12
C HIS A 104 -46.21 17.58 20.80
N CYS A 105 -46.24 17.30 22.11
CA CYS A 105 -45.05 16.85 22.83
C CYS A 105 -44.87 15.33 22.72
N ALA A 106 -43.95 14.89 21.84
CA ALA A 106 -43.62 13.48 21.69
C ALA A 106 -42.67 12.96 22.78
N TYR A 107 -41.74 13.81 23.26
CA TYR A 107 -40.76 13.46 24.30
C TYR A 107 -40.61 14.64 25.27
N PRO A 108 -40.95 14.47 26.55
CA PRO A 108 -40.95 15.57 27.51
C PRO A 108 -39.54 16.00 27.93
N ASN A 109 -38.58 15.08 27.92
CA ASN A 109 -37.21 15.26 28.37
C ASN A 109 -36.22 14.51 27.46
N GLY A 110 -34.94 14.84 27.59
CA GLY A 110 -33.89 14.20 26.79
C GLY A 110 -33.62 12.75 27.17
N GLU A 111 -33.91 12.33 28.40
CA GLU A 111 -33.83 10.92 28.80
C GLU A 111 -34.86 10.04 28.07
N ALA A 112 -36.10 10.51 27.88
CA ALA A 112 -37.09 9.77 27.07
C ALA A 112 -36.63 9.60 25.62
N VAL A 113 -35.92 10.59 25.08
CA VAL A 113 -35.32 10.51 23.74
C VAL A 113 -34.20 9.46 23.72
N ILE A 114 -33.32 9.45 24.73
CA ILE A 114 -32.23 8.46 24.85
C ILE A 114 -32.78 7.03 24.99
N GLU A 115 -33.82 6.84 25.79
CA GLU A 115 -34.49 5.56 25.99
C GLU A 115 -35.13 5.05 24.68
N GLN A 116 -35.76 5.96 23.93
CA GLN A 116 -36.37 5.61 22.66
C GLN A 116 -35.32 5.05 21.69
N PHE A 117 -34.16 5.69 21.54
CA PHE A 117 -33.07 5.24 20.67
C PHE A 117 -32.26 4.06 21.25
N GLY A 118 -32.50 3.69 22.51
CA GLY A 118 -31.86 2.57 23.19
C GLY A 118 -30.41 2.84 23.58
N PHE A 119 -30.09 4.08 23.97
CA PHE A 119 -28.73 4.50 24.38
C PHE A 119 -28.58 4.73 25.89
N GLU A 120 -29.52 4.26 26.70
CA GLU A 120 -29.62 4.48 28.15
C GLU A 120 -28.30 4.20 28.90
N HIS A 121 -27.65 3.08 28.58
CA HIS A 121 -26.44 2.62 29.26
C HIS A 121 -25.13 3.24 28.73
N TRP A 122 -25.18 4.10 27.72
CA TRP A 122 -23.98 4.61 27.07
C TRP A 122 -23.60 5.99 27.58
N HIS A 123 -22.37 6.18 28.07
CA HIS A 123 -21.87 7.47 28.55
C HIS A 123 -20.94 8.15 27.55
N PRO A 124 -20.91 9.50 27.51
CA PRO A 124 -20.08 10.23 26.55
C PRO A 124 -18.57 9.95 26.70
N TRP A 125 -18.09 9.65 27.91
CA TRP A 125 -16.70 9.27 28.13
C TRP A 125 -16.36 7.91 27.51
N GLN A 126 -17.31 6.96 27.42
CA GLN A 126 -17.10 5.66 26.78
C GLN A 126 -16.88 5.83 25.28
N SER A 127 -17.55 6.81 24.64
CA SER A 127 -17.28 7.17 23.25
C SER A 127 -15.86 7.65 23.03
N VAL A 128 -15.34 8.49 23.93
CA VAL A 128 -13.96 8.99 23.85
C VAL A 128 -12.97 7.83 23.89
N VAL A 129 -13.12 6.92 24.85
CA VAL A 129 -12.26 5.73 24.98
C VAL A 129 -12.38 4.84 23.74
N ALA A 130 -13.60 4.55 23.27
CA ALA A 130 -13.82 3.72 22.10
C ALA A 130 -13.17 4.31 20.84
N LEU A 131 -13.29 5.63 20.61
CA LEU A 131 -12.66 6.30 19.47
C LEU A 131 -11.14 6.23 19.53
N ILE A 132 -10.54 6.36 20.70
CA ILE A 132 -9.08 6.20 20.88
C ILE A 132 -8.65 4.76 20.56
N VAL A 133 -9.41 3.75 21.00
CA VAL A 133 -9.13 2.35 20.69
C VAL A 133 -9.23 2.09 19.18
N TYR A 134 -10.27 2.59 18.51
CA TYR A 134 -10.38 2.49 17.05
C TYR A 134 -9.22 3.20 16.33
N GLN A 135 -8.81 4.35 16.83
CA GLN A 135 -7.70 5.14 16.29
C GLN A 135 -6.41 4.32 16.30
N LEU A 136 -6.08 3.71 17.44
CA LEU A 136 -4.90 2.85 17.57
C LEU A 136 -5.01 1.60 16.71
N GLY A 137 -6.19 0.99 16.63
CA GLY A 137 -6.46 -0.17 15.78
C GLY A 137 -6.22 0.13 14.29
N LEU A 138 -6.81 1.21 13.76
CA LEU A 138 -6.63 1.61 12.36
C LEU A 138 -5.20 2.04 12.07
N ALA A 139 -4.55 2.74 13.00
CA ALA A 139 -3.15 3.12 12.86
C ALA A 139 -2.23 1.89 12.83
N ALA A 140 -2.47 0.88 13.66
CA ALA A 140 -1.72 -0.36 13.66
C ALA A 140 -1.91 -1.12 12.33
N ILE A 141 -3.15 -1.26 11.86
CA ILE A 141 -3.46 -1.92 10.58
C ILE A 141 -2.78 -1.20 9.41
N GLY A 142 -2.89 0.14 9.35
CA GLY A 142 -2.23 0.95 8.33
C GLY A 142 -0.70 0.83 8.38
N SER A 143 -0.12 0.82 9.58
CA SER A 143 1.33 0.67 9.78
C SER A 143 1.82 -0.72 9.36
N ILE A 144 1.07 -1.78 9.69
CA ILE A 144 1.38 -3.16 9.27
C ILE A 144 1.28 -3.28 7.74
N SER A 145 0.21 -2.74 7.14
CA SER A 145 0.04 -2.71 5.69
C SER A 145 1.24 -2.04 5.02
N LEU A 146 1.63 -0.84 5.48
CA LEU A 146 2.76 -0.11 4.92
C LEU A 146 4.08 -0.85 5.14
N TYR A 147 4.27 -1.49 6.29
CA TYR A 147 5.46 -2.30 6.57
C TYR A 147 5.60 -3.47 5.60
N ILE A 148 4.51 -4.20 5.32
CA ILE A 148 4.50 -5.32 4.38
C ILE A 148 4.79 -4.82 2.95
N HIS A 149 4.10 -3.77 2.50
CA HIS A 149 4.32 -3.18 1.17
C HIS A 149 5.75 -2.63 1.02
N GLY A 150 6.26 -1.97 2.06
CA GLY A 150 7.62 -1.44 2.10
C GLY A 150 8.69 -2.54 2.12
N ALA A 151 8.49 -3.63 2.86
CA ALA A 151 9.40 -4.77 2.86
C ALA A 151 9.49 -5.46 1.49
N ARG A 152 8.34 -5.68 0.83
CA ARG A 152 8.28 -6.26 -0.53
C ARG A 152 8.97 -5.39 -1.56
N ARG A 153 8.76 -4.07 -1.53
CA ARG A 153 9.40 -3.13 -2.47
C ARG A 153 10.91 -3.00 -2.25
N ARG A 154 11.37 -2.98 -0.98
CA ARG A 154 12.80 -2.93 -0.65
C ARG A 154 13.57 -4.15 -1.18
N GLY A 155 13.00 -5.36 -1.07
CA GLY A 155 13.59 -6.56 -1.64
C GLY A 155 13.75 -6.47 -3.17
N ARG A 156 12.74 -5.94 -3.87
CA ARG A 156 12.79 -5.75 -5.33
C ARG A 156 13.85 -4.73 -5.76
N LEU A 157 13.99 -3.62 -5.04
CA LEU A 157 15.00 -2.59 -5.34
C LEU A 157 16.43 -3.10 -5.07
N ALA A 158 16.63 -3.82 -3.97
CA ALA A 158 17.93 -4.45 -3.69
C ALA A 158 18.27 -5.49 -4.76
N PHE A 159 17.31 -6.31 -5.19
CA PHE A 159 17.51 -7.27 -6.27
C PHE A 159 17.86 -6.59 -7.61
N VAL A 160 17.14 -5.53 -8.00
CA VAL A 160 17.43 -4.77 -9.23
C VAL A 160 18.82 -4.12 -9.18
N LYS A 161 19.19 -3.50 -8.06
CA LYS A 161 20.55 -2.96 -7.89
C LYS A 161 21.62 -4.06 -7.96
N ASN A 162 21.34 -5.23 -7.40
CA ASN A 162 22.25 -6.38 -7.50
C ASN A 162 22.32 -6.95 -8.93
N LEU A 163 21.24 -6.90 -9.72
CA LEU A 163 21.25 -7.29 -11.13
C LEU A 163 22.11 -6.34 -11.97
N ASP A 164 22.00 -5.03 -11.73
CA ASP A 164 22.80 -4.00 -12.41
C ASP A 164 24.31 -4.20 -12.20
N SER A 165 24.71 -4.63 -10.99
CA SER A 165 26.11 -4.94 -10.69
C SER A 165 26.62 -6.30 -11.20
N ARG A 166 25.73 -7.18 -11.70
CA ARG A 166 26.14 -8.49 -12.22
C ARG A 166 26.48 -8.38 -13.70
N VAL A 167 27.78 -8.24 -13.99
CA VAL A 167 28.31 -8.41 -15.35
C VAL A 167 27.97 -9.82 -15.84
N ALA A 168 27.37 -9.93 -17.03
CA ALA A 168 26.98 -11.22 -17.60
C ALA A 168 28.20 -12.15 -17.69
N SER A 169 28.06 -13.40 -17.21
CA SER A 169 29.15 -14.37 -17.28
C SER A 169 29.60 -14.56 -18.73
N PRO A 170 30.91 -14.77 -19.01
CA PRO A 170 31.40 -14.94 -20.39
C PRO A 170 30.66 -16.02 -21.17
N ARG A 171 30.20 -17.07 -20.46
CA ARG A 171 29.45 -18.18 -21.04
C ARG A 171 28.03 -17.79 -21.46
N ALA A 172 27.39 -16.85 -20.74
CA ALA A 172 26.07 -16.32 -21.08
C ALA A 172 26.13 -15.34 -22.25
N ILE A 173 27.20 -14.52 -22.33
CA ILE A 173 27.45 -13.64 -23.49
C ILE A 173 27.75 -14.49 -24.74
N ALA A 174 28.57 -15.52 -24.60
CA ALA A 174 28.87 -16.43 -25.71
C ALA A 174 27.64 -17.19 -26.21
N SER A 175 26.73 -17.63 -25.33
CA SER A 175 25.47 -18.28 -25.75
C SER A 175 24.47 -17.32 -26.39
N ALA A 176 24.43 -16.05 -25.94
CA ALA A 176 23.58 -15.04 -26.58
C ALA A 176 24.09 -14.67 -27.98
N ARG A 177 25.43 -14.60 -28.15
CA ARG A 177 26.07 -14.39 -29.46
C ARG A 177 25.90 -15.59 -30.39
N SER A 178 25.92 -16.83 -29.88
CA SER A 178 25.66 -18.02 -30.69
C SER A 178 24.20 -18.15 -31.12
N ASN A 179 23.29 -17.55 -30.37
CA ASN A 179 21.85 -17.55 -30.66
C ASN A 179 21.41 -16.35 -31.52
N ASP A 180 22.35 -15.53 -32.00
CA ASP A 180 22.11 -14.39 -32.90
C ASP A 180 21.17 -13.31 -32.31
N GLU A 181 20.99 -13.27 -30.98
CA GLU A 181 20.17 -12.27 -30.28
C GLU A 181 20.91 -10.92 -30.07
N LEU A 182 22.23 -10.89 -30.26
CA LEU A 182 23.05 -9.67 -30.27
C LEU A 182 23.71 -9.48 -31.64
N SER A 183 23.30 -8.44 -32.36
CA SER A 183 23.96 -8.00 -33.61
C SER A 183 25.32 -7.38 -33.30
N ASP A 184 26.35 -7.78 -34.04
CA ASP A 184 27.76 -7.34 -33.94
C ASP A 184 27.97 -5.83 -34.19
N SER A 185 26.89 -5.10 -34.54
CA SER A 185 26.90 -3.67 -34.85
C SER A 185 26.72 -2.73 -33.65
N ASP A 186 26.38 -3.24 -32.46
CA ASP A 186 26.19 -2.41 -31.24
C ASP A 186 27.45 -2.35 -30.36
N VAL A 187 28.63 -2.28 -30.97
CA VAL A 187 29.83 -1.79 -30.28
C VAL A 187 29.71 -0.27 -30.18
N THR A 188 29.06 0.21 -29.12
CA THR A 188 29.06 1.64 -28.79
C THR A 188 30.43 2.03 -28.21
N PRO A 189 31.15 2.98 -28.82
CA PRO A 189 32.36 3.53 -28.24
C PRO A 189 31.98 4.65 -27.27
N MET A 190 31.54 4.31 -26.06
CA MET A 190 31.77 5.15 -24.88
C MET A 190 31.49 4.34 -23.60
N ASP A 191 32.47 4.35 -22.71
CA ASP A 191 32.51 3.81 -21.35
C ASP A 191 32.67 2.27 -21.21
N GLU A 192 33.94 1.90 -21.04
CA GLU A 192 34.47 0.55 -20.83
C GLU A 192 33.76 -0.21 -19.69
N ILE A 193 33.00 -1.25 -20.05
CA ILE A 193 32.96 -2.47 -19.23
C ILE A 193 34.07 -3.37 -19.78
N PRO A 194 35.15 -3.65 -19.01
CA PRO A 194 36.19 -4.56 -19.47
C PRO A 194 35.58 -5.94 -19.69
N THR A 195 35.41 -6.33 -20.95
CA THR A 195 35.18 -7.74 -21.28
C THR A 195 36.52 -8.46 -21.09
N PRO A 196 36.55 -9.60 -20.38
CA PRO A 196 37.81 -10.27 -20.05
C PRO A 196 38.61 -10.73 -21.28
N SER A 197 38.03 -10.73 -22.49
CA SER A 197 38.78 -11.02 -23.71
C SER A 197 39.84 -9.98 -24.06
N ALA A 198 39.67 -8.71 -23.65
CA ALA A 198 40.65 -7.66 -23.90
C ALA A 198 41.93 -7.81 -23.06
N ALA A 199 41.89 -8.57 -21.96
CA ALA A 199 43.04 -8.78 -21.08
C ALA A 199 44.07 -9.78 -21.64
N TYR A 200 43.72 -10.58 -22.66
CA TYR A 200 44.66 -11.55 -23.25
C TYR A 200 45.37 -11.03 -24.50
N THR A 201 44.90 -9.91 -25.08
CA THR A 201 45.41 -9.40 -26.36
C THR A 201 46.58 -8.44 -26.22
N GLU A 202 46.81 -7.83 -25.05
CA GLU A 202 47.92 -6.88 -24.84
C GLU A 202 49.27 -7.53 -24.48
N ALA A 203 49.34 -8.86 -24.33
CA ALA A 203 50.59 -9.53 -23.93
C ALA A 203 51.55 -9.86 -25.10
N SER A 204 51.28 -9.42 -26.34
CA SER A 204 52.10 -9.78 -27.51
C SER A 204 52.67 -8.59 -28.30
N HIS A 205 53.03 -7.49 -27.62
CA HIS A 205 53.84 -6.43 -28.22
C HIS A 205 55.16 -6.26 -27.48
N LEU A 206 56.13 -7.12 -27.79
CA LEU A 206 57.55 -6.80 -27.70
C LEU A 206 58.29 -7.44 -28.88
N ASP A 207 59.10 -6.60 -29.53
CA ASP A 207 60.26 -6.84 -30.40
C ASP A 207 60.15 -6.80 -31.96
N GLU A 208 60.79 -5.73 -32.46
CA GLU A 208 61.69 -5.56 -33.62
C GLU A 208 61.17 -5.25 -35.06
N GLY A 209 61.50 -4.02 -35.51
CA GLY A 209 62.33 -3.75 -36.71
C GLY A 209 61.66 -3.59 -38.09
N GLY A 210 61.63 -2.37 -38.65
CA GLY A 210 61.25 -2.09 -40.06
C GLY A 210 62.38 -2.32 -41.09
N PRO A 211 62.33 -1.81 -42.35
CA PRO A 211 61.20 -1.24 -43.12
C PRO A 211 61.08 -1.71 -44.62
N SER A 212 60.07 -1.19 -45.35
CA SER A 212 59.96 -0.95 -46.82
C SER A 212 59.19 -1.92 -47.76
N HIS A 213 57.96 -1.48 -48.13
CA HIS A 213 57.36 -1.31 -49.50
C HIS A 213 57.28 -2.47 -50.54
N PRO A 214 56.43 -2.37 -51.60
CA PRO A 214 55.24 -3.22 -51.78
C PRO A 214 55.25 -4.08 -53.07
N ALA A 215 54.14 -4.83 -53.28
CA ALA A 215 53.55 -5.27 -54.55
C ALA A 215 53.50 -6.79 -54.86
N ASN A 216 52.29 -7.18 -55.29
CA ASN A 216 51.96 -8.11 -56.38
C ASN A 216 51.83 -9.64 -56.18
N ASP A 217 50.67 -10.09 -56.70
CA ASP A 217 50.41 -11.30 -57.49
C ASP A 217 50.20 -12.67 -56.81
N ALA A 218 48.89 -13.04 -56.74
CA ALA A 218 48.25 -14.16 -57.42
C ALA A 218 48.72 -15.63 -57.22
N VAL A 219 47.78 -16.53 -57.57
CA VAL A 219 47.93 -17.99 -57.85
C VAL A 219 47.72 -18.90 -56.62
N GLU A 220 46.51 -19.43 -56.39
CA GLU A 220 45.91 -20.64 -57.01
C GLU A 220 46.62 -21.95 -56.61
N LEU A 221 45.89 -22.89 -55.96
CA LEU A 221 45.75 -24.31 -56.35
C LEU A 221 45.29 -25.22 -55.19
N THR A 222 43.98 -25.42 -55.18
CA THR A 222 43.25 -26.70 -55.16
C THR A 222 43.96 -28.05 -54.90
N ARG A 223 43.31 -28.83 -54.01
CA ARG A 223 43.01 -30.28 -54.04
C ARG A 223 43.97 -31.34 -53.43
N LEU A 224 43.33 -32.10 -52.54
CA LEU A 224 43.23 -33.57 -52.45
C LEU A 224 44.20 -34.40 -51.56
N ASN A 225 43.55 -34.98 -50.53
CA ASN A 225 43.43 -36.41 -50.25
C ASN A 225 44.45 -37.17 -49.35
N THR A 226 43.84 -37.71 -48.28
CA THR A 226 43.84 -39.12 -47.82
C THR A 226 44.95 -39.69 -46.94
N ALA A 227 44.43 -40.36 -45.90
CA ALA A 227 44.81 -41.66 -45.35
C ALA A 227 45.71 -41.69 -44.10
N ALA A 228 45.06 -42.17 -43.02
CA ALA A 228 45.66 -42.71 -41.81
C ALA A 228 46.49 -43.99 -42.09
N PRO A 229 47.25 -44.45 -41.07
CA PRO A 229 46.93 -45.76 -40.51
C PRO A 229 46.98 -45.83 -38.97
N LYS A 230 46.30 -46.87 -38.46
CA LYS A 230 46.14 -47.27 -37.05
C LYS A 230 47.36 -48.04 -36.50
N ALA A 231 47.50 -47.98 -35.16
CA ALA A 231 47.50 -49.13 -34.21
C ALA A 231 48.71 -49.32 -33.28
N ASN A 232 48.34 -49.72 -32.04
CA ASN A 232 49.02 -50.48 -30.96
C ASN A 232 49.77 -49.69 -29.85
N ARG A 233 49.71 -50.06 -28.55
CA ARG A 233 48.87 -50.97 -27.71
C ARG A 233 49.36 -50.88 -26.24
N GLY A 234 48.47 -51.17 -25.28
CA GLY A 234 48.80 -51.66 -23.92
C GLY A 234 48.29 -50.74 -22.80
N VAL A 235 47.52 -51.15 -21.79
CA VAL A 235 46.92 -52.43 -21.34
C VAL A 235 45.53 -52.09 -20.81
#